data_AF-A0A3D0H4P1-F1
#
_entry.id   AF-A0A3D0H4P1-F1
#
_cell.length_a   1.000
_cell.length_b   1.000
_cell.length_c   1.000
_cell.angle_alpha   90.00
_cell.angle_beta   90.00
_cell.angle_gamma   90.00
#
_symmetry.space_group_name_H-M   'P 1'
#
loop_
_entity.id
_entity.type
_entity.pdbx_description
1 polymer ?
#
loop_
_entity_poly.entity_id
_entity_poly.type
_entity_poly.pdbx_seq_one_letter_code
_entity_poly.pdbx_strand_id
1 'polypeptide(L)'
;FPKHLPTQIRVKVARGIMNEKATVGSAAKQSSTLVPEHFPQLEELLSQAERQYLQEVVVFTKGNMREACRISGLSRSRFYERIKKFGIRYDPGLNAAR
;
A
#
# COMPACT_ATOMS: atom_id res chain seq x y z
N PHE A 1 13.67 -19.08 -21.77
CA PHE A 1 13.89 -20.17 -20.78
C PHE A 1 14.94 -19.72 -19.77
N PRO A 2 14.63 -19.64 -18.46
CA PRO A 2 15.61 -19.20 -17.46
C PRO A 2 16.63 -20.34 -17.23
N LYS A 3 17.78 -20.24 -17.91
CA LYS A 3 18.88 -21.22 -17.85
C LYS A 3 19.61 -21.23 -16.50
N HIS A 4 19.34 -20.24 -15.64
CA HIS A 4 20.04 -19.97 -14.39
C HIS A 4 19.36 -20.55 -13.15
N LEU A 5 18.33 -21.37 -13.34
CA LEU A 5 17.56 -21.88 -12.23
C LEU A 5 18.01 -23.30 -11.85
N PRO A 6 18.20 -23.60 -10.55
CA PRO A 6 18.56 -24.94 -10.10
C PRO A 6 17.58 -26.01 -10.63
N THR A 7 18.10 -27.20 -10.96
CA THR A 7 17.35 -28.29 -11.61
C THR A 7 16.04 -28.62 -10.90
N GLN A 8 16.04 -28.62 -9.56
CA GLN A 8 14.84 -28.91 -8.78
C GLN A 8 13.70 -27.91 -9.02
N ILE A 9 14.02 -26.63 -9.19
CA ILE A 9 13.00 -25.61 -9.48
C ILE A 9 12.54 -25.72 -10.93
N ARG A 10 13.45 -26.03 -11.88
CA ARG A 10 13.07 -26.30 -13.27
C ARG A 10 12.08 -27.45 -13.38
N VAL A 11 12.32 -28.54 -12.65
CA VAL A 11 11.42 -29.70 -12.58
C VAL A 11 10.06 -29.32 -11.97
N LYS A 12 10.04 -28.52 -10.90
CA LYS A 12 8.78 -28.03 -10.30
C LYS A 12 7.98 -27.16 -11.27
N VAL A 13 8.62 -26.22 -11.96
CA VAL A 13 7.97 -25.34 -12.96
C VAL A 13 7.44 -26.15 -14.14
N ALA A 14 8.24 -27.08 -14.68
CA ALA A 14 7.82 -27.94 -15.78
C ALA A 14 6.62 -28.83 -15.40
N ARG A 15 6.64 -29.42 -14.20
CA ARG A 15 5.52 -30.22 -13.67
C ARG A 15 4.26 -29.38 -13.46
N GLY A 16 4.38 -28.14 -12.96
CA GLY A 16 3.27 -27.20 -12.81
C GLY A 16 2.59 -26.92 -14.16
N ILE A 17 3.38 -26.58 -15.18
CA ILE A 17 2.87 -26.30 -16.54
C ILE A 17 2.20 -27.53 -17.16
N MET A 18 2.73 -28.73 -16.93
CA MET A 18 2.12 -29.98 -17.43
C MET A 18 0.82 -30.32 -16.70
N ASN A 19 0.76 -30.09 -15.39
CA ASN A 19 -0.44 -30.32 -14.58
C ASN A 19 -1.54 -29.31 -14.93
N GLU A 20 -1.18 -28.04 -15.15
CA GLU A 20 -2.08 -27.03 -15.71
C GLU A 20 -2.61 -27.51 -17.07
N LYS A 21 -1.73 -27.90 -18.01
CA LYS A 21 -2.13 -28.44 -19.32
C LYS A 21 -3.08 -29.64 -19.26
N ALA A 22 -2.94 -30.52 -18.26
CA ALA A 22 -3.86 -31.65 -18.07
C ALA A 22 -5.25 -31.23 -17.56
N THR A 23 -5.35 -30.08 -16.88
CA THR A 23 -6.63 -29.52 -16.39
C THR A 23 -7.36 -28.62 -17.40
N VAL A 24 -6.69 -28.14 -18.46
CA VAL A 24 -7.29 -27.20 -19.44
C VAL A 24 -8.18 -27.88 -20.50
N GLY A 25 -8.50 -29.18 -20.34
CA GLY A 25 -9.48 -29.86 -21.20
C GLY A 25 -10.94 -29.44 -20.97
N SER A 26 -11.27 -28.71 -19.89
CA SER A 26 -12.68 -28.38 -19.59
C SER A 26 -12.88 -27.11 -18.74
N ALA A 27 -12.05 -26.08 -18.90
CA ALA A 27 -12.32 -24.77 -18.28
C ALA A 27 -11.66 -23.64 -19.08
N ALA A 28 -12.02 -23.52 -20.35
CA ALA A 28 -11.86 -22.26 -21.08
C ALA A 28 -12.85 -21.23 -20.51
N LYS A 29 -12.55 -20.66 -19.34
CA LYS A 29 -13.16 -19.43 -18.86
C LYS A 29 -12.09 -18.54 -18.21
N GLN A 30 -11.57 -17.67 -19.06
CA GLN A 30 -11.28 -16.28 -18.73
C GLN A 30 -10.27 -16.06 -17.60
N SER A 31 -8.99 -16.32 -17.88
CA SER A 31 -7.93 -15.46 -17.36
C SER A 31 -7.93 -14.16 -18.18
N SER A 32 -8.96 -13.32 -18.02
CA SER A 32 -8.80 -11.92 -18.34
C SER A 32 -7.78 -11.41 -17.32
N THR A 33 -6.53 -11.23 -17.77
CA THR A 33 -5.58 -10.37 -17.07
C THR A 33 -6.25 -9.00 -17.03
N LEU A 34 -6.94 -8.70 -15.93
CA LEU A 34 -7.60 -7.43 -15.68
C LEU A 34 -6.50 -6.40 -15.43
N VAL A 35 -5.79 -6.00 -16.50
CA VAL A 35 -5.07 -4.73 -16.48
C VAL A 35 -6.17 -3.68 -16.32
N PRO A 36 -6.18 -2.90 -15.24
CA PRO A 36 -7.16 -1.84 -15.09
C PRO A 36 -7.10 -0.95 -16.33
N GLU A 37 -8.26 -0.65 -16.94
CA GLU A 37 -8.36 0.29 -18.06
C GLU A 37 -7.68 1.64 -17.75
N HIS A 38 -7.61 1.99 -16.46
CA HIS A 38 -6.87 3.13 -15.97
C HIS A 38 -6.14 2.75 -14.66
N PHE A 39 -4.81 2.72 -14.70
CA PHE A 39 -3.99 2.58 -13.50
C PHE A 39 -3.72 3.99 -12.94
N PRO A 40 -4.01 4.26 -11.65
CA PRO A 40 -3.78 5.58 -11.07
C PRO A 40 -2.30 5.94 -11.11
N GLN A 41 -2.00 7.23 -11.16
CA GLN A 41 -0.61 7.65 -11.08
C GLN A 41 -0.04 7.29 -9.70
N LEU A 42 1.24 6.91 -9.65
CA LEU A 42 1.90 6.53 -8.40
C LEU A 42 1.79 7.64 -7.35
N GLU A 43 1.89 8.90 -7.77
CA GLU A 43 1.77 10.06 -6.88
C GLU A 43 0.38 10.16 -6.23
N GLU A 44 -0.69 9.84 -6.95
CA GLU A 44 -2.06 9.83 -6.44
C GLU A 44 -2.24 8.74 -5.37
N LEU A 45 -1.76 7.53 -5.67
CA LEU A 45 -1.80 6.40 -4.73
C LEU A 45 -1.03 6.72 -3.44
N LEU A 46 0.19 7.25 -3.57
CA LEU A 46 1.00 7.63 -2.41
C LEU A 46 0.34 8.75 -1.61
N SER A 47 -0.24 9.75 -2.28
CA SER A 47 -0.93 10.86 -1.62
C SER A 47 -2.18 10.39 -0.88
N GLN A 48 -2.93 9.46 -1.46
CA GLN A 48 -4.11 8.86 -0.83
C GLN A 48 -3.72 8.06 0.40
N ALA A 49 -2.72 7.18 0.27
CA ALA A 49 -2.22 6.37 1.39
C ALA A 49 -1.64 7.24 2.51
N GLU A 50 -0.87 8.28 2.16
CA GLU A 50 -0.31 9.23 3.12
C GLU A 50 -1.43 9.99 3.86
N ARG A 51 -2.45 10.47 3.14
CA ARG A 51 -3.60 11.16 3.75
C ARG A 51 -4.35 10.26 4.71
N GLN A 52 -4.64 9.03 4.32
CA GLN A 52 -5.35 8.07 5.16
C GLN A 52 -4.56 7.76 6.43
N TYR A 53 -3.27 7.47 6.29
CA TYR A 53 -2.38 7.21 7.43
C TYR A 53 -2.37 8.37 8.42
N LEU A 54 -2.22 9.61 7.94
CA LEU A 54 -2.19 10.79 8.81
C LEU A 54 -3.53 11.01 9.54
N GLN A 55 -4.66 10.74 8.90
CA GLN A 55 -5.97 10.81 9.55
C GLN A 55 -6.09 9.78 10.67
N GLU A 56 -5.71 8.53 10.40
CA GLU A 56 -5.76 7.44 11.37
C GLU A 56 -4.86 7.73 12.58
N VAL A 57 -3.65 8.24 12.37
CA VAL A 57 -2.72 8.60 13.45
C VAL A 57 -3.25 9.76 14.30
N VAL A 58 -3.86 10.77 13.69
CA VAL A 58 -4.47 11.89 14.43
C VAL A 58 -5.63 11.41 15.30
N VAL A 59 -6.47 10.51 14.78
CA VAL A 59 -7.57 9.90 15.55
C VAL A 59 -7.03 9.01 16.66
N PHE A 60 -6.07 8.15 16.37
CA PHE A 60 -5.44 7.23 17.32
C PHE A 60 -4.82 7.97 18.51
N THR A 61 -4.15 9.09 18.24
CA THR A 61 -3.52 9.93 19.28
C THR A 61 -4.49 10.92 19.93
N LYS A 62 -5.78 10.89 19.59
CA LYS A 62 -6.81 11.81 20.10
C LYS A 62 -6.41 13.28 19.94
N GLY A 63 -5.79 13.63 18.82
CA GLY A 63 -5.32 14.99 18.56
C GLY A 63 -4.01 15.37 19.26
N ASN A 64 -3.30 14.45 19.93
CA ASN A 64 -1.96 14.72 20.44
C ASN A 64 -0.94 14.79 19.29
N MET A 65 -0.75 15.98 18.73
CA MET A 65 0.14 16.20 17.58
C MET A 65 1.60 15.83 17.86
N ARG A 66 2.07 15.94 19.12
CA ARG A 66 3.45 15.54 19.46
C ARG A 66 3.62 14.04 19.33
N GLU A 67 2.65 13.29 19.84
CA GLU A 67 2.64 11.83 19.75
C GLU A 67 2.38 11.35 18.32
N ALA A 68 1.50 12.04 17.58
CA ALA A 68 1.26 11.79 16.18
C ALA A 68 2.53 11.93 15.32
N CYS A 69 3.29 13.01 15.52
CA CYS A 69 4.59 13.22 14.86
C CYS A 69 5.59 12.09 15.21
N ARG A 70 5.60 11.67 16.49
CA ARG A 70 6.50 10.61 16.97
C ARG A 70 6.18 9.28 16.29
N ILE A 71 4.90 8.91 16.23
CA ILE A 71 4.43 7.68 15.59
C ILE A 71 4.69 7.71 14.08
N SER A 72 4.49 8.86 13.44
CA SER A 72 4.74 9.02 12.00
C SER A 72 6.21 9.02 11.62
N GLY A 73 7.14 9.13 12.59
CA GLY A 73 8.56 9.28 12.32
C GLY A 73 8.92 10.55 11.53
N LEU A 74 8.02 11.54 11.51
CA LEU A 74 8.22 12.78 10.78
C LEU A 74 8.70 13.88 11.74
N SER A 75 9.52 14.79 11.22
CA SER A 75 9.79 16.04 11.93
C SER A 75 8.49 16.83 12.07
N ARG A 76 8.39 17.67 13.10
CA ARG A 76 7.20 18.51 13.32
C ARG A 76 6.87 19.36 12.10
N SER A 77 7.86 20.01 11.48
CA SER A 77 7.64 20.84 10.27
C SER A 77 6.97 20.03 9.15
N ARG A 78 7.57 18.88 8.78
CA ARG A 78 7.05 18.03 7.71
C ARG A 78 5.66 17.49 8.04
N PHE A 79 5.44 17.09 9.30
CA PHE A 79 4.13 16.61 9.73
C PHE A 79 3.06 17.69 9.54
N TYR A 80 3.29 18.91 10.06
CA TYR A 80 2.34 20.01 9.92
C TYR A 80 2.15 20.46 8.48
N GLU A 81 3.19 20.45 7.65
CA GLU A 81 3.08 20.68 6.21
C GLU A 81 2.13 19.69 5.54
N ARG A 82 2.23 18.39 5.88
CA ARG A 82 1.35 17.34 5.33
C ARG A 82 -0.08 17.45 5.84
N ILE A 83 -0.26 17.70 7.14
CA ILE A 83 -1.59 17.94 7.73
C ILE A 83 -2.28 19.12 7.03
N LYS A 84 -1.56 20.21 6.79
CA LYS A 84 -2.06 21.38 6.07
C LYS A 84 -2.35 21.06 4.61
N LYS A 85 -1.42 20.37 3.92
CA LYS A 85 -1.59 19.93 2.52
C LYS A 85 -2.87 19.13 2.31
N PHE A 86 -3.19 18.22 3.23
CA PHE A 86 -4.37 17.35 3.13
C PHE A 86 -5.62 17.89 3.84
N GLY A 87 -5.55 19.08 4.45
CA GLY A 87 -6.68 19.71 5.15
C GLY A 87 -7.20 18.90 6.33
N ILE A 88 -6.34 18.16 7.03
CA ILE A 88 -6.74 17.32 8.16
C ILE A 88 -7.01 18.23 9.36
N ARG A 89 -8.25 18.19 9.87
CA ARG A 89 -8.65 18.97 11.04
C ARG A 89 -8.06 18.33 12.30
N TYR A 90 -7.44 19.16 13.13
CA TYR A 90 -7.02 18.80 14.47
C TYR A 90 -7.33 19.98 15.40
N ASP A 91 -7.60 19.69 16.68
CA ASP A 91 -7.76 20.72 17.69
C ASP A 91 -6.40 20.96 18.37
N PRO A 92 -5.74 22.11 18.13
CA PRO A 92 -4.47 22.44 18.76
C PRO A 92 -4.60 22.71 20.26
N GLY A 93 -5.82 22.95 20.78
CA GLY A 93 -6.07 23.39 22.15
C GLY A 93 -6.12 22.28 23.20
N LEU A 94 -6.34 21.01 22.81
CA LEU A 94 -6.60 19.94 23.76
C LEU A 94 -5.38 19.51 24.60
N ASN A 95 -4.15 19.85 24.17
CA ASN A 95 -2.90 19.38 24.81
C ASN A 95 -1.89 20.50 25.15
N ALA A 96 -2.28 21.78 25.05
CA ALA A 96 -1.41 22.89 25.46
C ALA A 96 -1.41 23.16 26.99
N ALA A 97 -2.23 22.44 27.75
CA ALA A 97 -2.49 22.69 29.18
C ALA A 97 -2.05 21.53 30.12
N ARG A 98 -1.08 20.70 29.72
CA ARG A 98 -0.51 19.65 30.59
C ARG A 98 1.00 19.60 30.51
#